data_AF-A0A2A9F2V7-F1
#
_entry.id   AF-A0A2A9F2V7-F1
#
_cell.length_a   1.000
_cell.length_b   1.000
_cell.length_c   1.000
_cell.angle_alpha   90.00
_cell.angle_beta   90.00
_cell.angle_gamma   90.00
#
_symmetry.space_group_name_H-M   'P 1'
#
loop_
_entity.id
_entity.type
_entity.pdbx_description
1 polymer ?
#
loop_
_entity_poly.entity_id
_entity_poly.type
_entity_poly.pdbx_seq_one_letter_code
_entity_poly.pdbx_strand_id
1 'polypeptide(L)'
;MAFKHFIRELLGLTIVVSVVFGVLGVMLELFALTALWEHQESIADIFFNESFYLIVFFIPAYCLWKLINHPTLVLADQAYVAMKLESERR
;
A
#
# COMPACT_ATOMS: atom_id res chain seq x y z
N MET A 1 -24.90 -6.61 -1.08
CA MET A 1 -23.74 -6.88 -1.96
C MET A 1 -22.90 -5.63 -2.28
N ALA A 2 -23.50 -4.43 -2.38
CA ALA A 2 -22.78 -3.19 -2.68
C ALA A 2 -21.71 -2.79 -1.63
N PHE A 3 -21.99 -2.96 -0.33
CA PHE A 3 -21.05 -2.58 0.74
C PHE A 3 -19.71 -3.34 0.67
N LYS A 4 -19.73 -4.62 0.33
CA LYS A 4 -18.51 -5.44 0.16
C LYS A 4 -17.67 -4.98 -1.02
N HIS A 5 -18.31 -4.50 -2.09
CA HIS A 5 -17.63 -3.97 -3.26
C HIS A 5 -16.97 -2.62 -2.96
N PHE A 6 -17.67 -1.73 -2.26
CA PHE A 6 -17.15 -0.44 -1.83
C PHE A 6 -15.94 -0.58 -0.89
N ILE A 7 -16.00 -1.50 0.08
CA ILE A 7 -14.88 -1.81 0.96
C ILE A 7 -13.66 -2.26 0.15
N ARG A 8 -13.86 -3.08 -0.90
CA ARG A 8 -12.77 -3.57 -1.76
C ARG A 8 -12.12 -2.43 -2.55
N GLU A 9 -12.92 -1.54 -3.13
CA GLU A 9 -12.38 -0.38 -3.86
C GLU A 9 -11.66 0.59 -2.94
N LEU A 10 -12.21 0.86 -1.75
CA LEU A 10 -11.56 1.69 -0.73
C LEU A 10 -10.24 1.09 -0.26
N LEU A 11 -10.16 -0.24 -0.15
CA LEU A 11 -8.93 -0.96 0.15
C LEU A 11 -7.88 -0.76 -0.94
N GLY A 12 -8.28 -0.93 -2.21
CA GLY A 12 -7.41 -0.72 -3.36
C GLY A 12 -6.88 0.71 -3.42
N LEU A 13 -7.75 1.70 -3.22
CA LEU A 13 -7.38 3.11 -3.17
C LEU A 13 -6.39 3.39 -2.03
N THR A 14 -6.65 2.86 -0.83
CA THR A 14 -5.78 3.03 0.33
C THR A 14 -4.38 2.45 0.09
N ILE A 15 -4.30 1.32 -0.61
CA ILE A 15 -3.02 0.71 -1.00
C ILE A 15 -2.27 1.62 -1.98
N VAL A 16 -2.92 2.11 -3.03
CA VAL A 16 -2.28 3.01 -4.01
C VAL A 16 -1.77 4.27 -3.31
N VAL A 17 -2.60 4.89 -2.47
CA VAL A 17 -2.24 6.09 -1.72
C VAL A 17 -1.05 5.83 -0.79
N SER A 18 -1.05 4.72 -0.07
CA SER A 18 0.08 4.32 0.80
C SER A 18 1.37 4.09 0.02
N VAL A 19 1.31 3.44 -1.15
CA VAL A 19 2.49 3.24 -2.01
C VAL A 19 3.04 4.58 -2.52
N VAL A 20 2.17 5.50 -2.95
CA VAL A 20 2.59 6.84 -3.40
C VAL A 20 3.29 7.59 -2.27
N PHE A 21 2.72 7.58 -1.05
CA PHE A 21 3.35 8.19 0.11
C PHE A 21 4.68 7.52 0.49
N GLY A 22 4.77 6.20 0.32
CA GLY A 22 6.01 5.47 0.52
C GLY A 22 7.13 5.89 -0.43
N VAL A 23 6.82 6.04 -1.72
CA VAL A 23 7.77 6.53 -2.73
C VAL A 23 8.19 7.97 -2.43
N LEU A 24 7.25 8.83 -2.02
CA LEU A 24 7.56 10.19 -1.59
C LEU A 24 8.49 10.21 -0.37
N GLY A 25 8.28 9.33 0.60
CA GLY A 25 9.17 9.18 1.76
C GLY A 25 10.61 8.84 1.36
N VAL A 26 10.79 7.88 0.45
CA VAL A 26 12.12 7.51 -0.07
C VAL A 26 12.76 8.66 -0.84
N MET A 27 11.99 9.43 -1.63
CA MET A 27 12.52 10.63 -2.29
C MET A 27 13.00 11.67 -1.28
N LEU A 28 12.27 11.87 -0.18
CA LEU A 28 12.64 12.83 0.87
C LEU A 28 13.90 12.37 1.62
N GLU A 29 14.07 11.08 1.89
CA GLU A 29 15.33 10.54 2.44
C GLU A 29 16.52 10.80 1.51
N LEU A 30 16.34 10.60 0.19
CA LEU A 30 17.40 10.90 -0.79
C LEU A 30 17.74 12.40 -0.81
N PHE A 31 16.74 13.28 -0.73
CA PHE A 31 16.95 14.72 -0.64
C PHE A 31 17.65 15.13 0.65
N ALA A 32 17.28 14.53 1.78
CA ALA A 32 17.93 14.75 3.06
C ALA A 32 19.41 14.35 3.01
N LEU A 33 19.73 13.21 2.37
CA LEU A 33 21.10 12.74 2.18
C LEU A 33 21.92 13.73 1.34
N THR A 34 21.35 14.28 0.26
CA THR A 34 22.03 15.29 -0.57
C THR A 34 22.22 16.61 0.19
N ALA A 35 21.24 17.05 0.99
CA ALA A 35 21.35 18.26 1.80
C ALA A 35 22.42 18.13 2.91
N LEU A 36 22.57 16.93 3.48
CA LEU A 36 23.65 16.59 4.41
C LEU A 36 25.02 16.71 3.76
N TRP A 37 25.15 16.27 2.51
CA TRP A 37 26.40 16.42 1.74
C TRP A 37 26.72 17.90 1.52
N GLU A 38 25.71 18.71 1.22
CA GLU A 38 25.83 20.16 1.02
C GLU A 38 26.05 20.96 2.34
N HIS A 39 26.19 20.27 3.49
CA HIS A 39 26.31 20.87 4.85
C HIS A 39 25.12 21.76 5.25
N GLN A 40 23.95 21.56 4.62
CA GLN A 40 22.72 22.27 4.95
C GLN A 40 21.96 21.50 6.05
N GLU A 41 22.51 21.47 7.26
CA GLU A 41 21.99 20.64 8.36
C GLU A 41 20.55 20.98 8.75
N SER A 42 20.17 22.26 8.70
CA SER A 42 18.79 22.71 8.97
C SER A 42 17.78 22.12 7.98
N ILE A 43 18.15 22.05 6.70
CA ILE A 43 17.29 21.52 5.64
C ILE A 43 17.22 19.99 5.76
N ALA A 44 18.35 19.33 6.00
CA ALA A 44 18.41 17.88 6.16
C ALA A 44 17.54 17.38 7.34
N ASP A 45 17.54 18.08 8.47
CA ASP A 45 16.77 17.69 9.66
C ASP A 45 15.25 17.79 9.41
N ILE A 46 14.81 18.84 8.70
CA ILE A 46 13.39 19.00 8.32
C ILE A 46 12.95 17.86 7.39
N PHE A 47 13.75 17.55 6.36
CA PHE A 47 13.43 16.47 5.43
C PHE A 47 13.40 15.10 6.12
N PHE A 48 14.32 14.83 7.06
CA PHE A 48 14.29 13.59 7.84
C PHE A 48 13.05 13.49 8.74
N ASN A 49 12.69 14.55 9.45
CA ASN A 49 11.49 14.56 10.29
C ASN A 49 10.21 14.31 9.48
N GLU A 50 10.07 14.95 8.32
CA GLU A 50 8.89 14.76 7.46
C GLU A 50 8.84 13.38 6.82
N SER A 51 10.00 12.82 6.42
CA SER A 51 10.06 11.45 5.88
C SER A 51 9.59 10.40 6.89
N PHE A 52 9.84 10.61 8.19
CA PHE A 52 9.41 9.68 9.23
C PHE A 52 7.88 9.53 9.31
N TYR A 53 7.14 10.62 9.11
CA TYR A 53 5.67 10.59 9.06
C TYR A 53 5.14 9.80 7.86
N LEU A 54 5.89 9.77 6.76
CA LEU A 54 5.53 9.03 5.56
C LEU A 54 5.81 7.52 5.67
N ILE A 55 6.79 7.12 6.50
CA ILE A 55 7.05 5.70 6.79
C ILE A 55 5.87 5.07 7.55
N VAL A 56 5.18 5.82 8.41
CA VAL A 56 3.97 5.34 9.11
C VAL A 56 2.87 4.94 8.12
N PHE A 57 2.82 5.57 6.94
CA PHE A 57 1.86 5.22 5.88
C PHE A 57 2.13 3.85 5.25
N PHE A 58 3.29 3.22 5.44
CA PHE A 58 3.53 1.84 5.02
C PHE A 58 2.81 0.80 5.90
N ILE A 59 2.51 1.12 7.15
CA ILE A 59 1.87 0.18 8.10
C ILE A 59 0.49 -0.28 7.60
N PRO A 60 -0.41 0.63 7.14
CA PRO A 60 -1.67 0.23 6.50
C PRO A 60 -1.46 -0.65 5.27
N ALA A 61 -0.55 -0.30 4.34
CA ALA A 61 -0.33 -1.13 3.15
C ALA A 61 0.19 -2.52 3.49
N TYR A 62 1.13 -2.64 4.43
CA TYR A 62 1.68 -3.93 4.82
C TYR A 62 0.64 -4.82 5.52
N CYS A 63 -0.18 -4.23 6.40
CA CYS A 63 -1.26 -4.93 7.08
C CYS A 63 -2.35 -5.39 6.08
N LEU A 64 -2.70 -4.53 5.11
CA LEU A 64 -3.67 -4.85 4.06
C LEU A 64 -3.15 -5.87 3.06
N TRP A 65 -1.87 -5.81 2.67
CA TRP A 65 -1.22 -6.84 1.86
C TRP A 65 -1.33 -8.21 2.53
N LYS A 66 -1.02 -8.29 3.82
CA LYS A 66 -1.16 -9.52 4.61
C LYS A 66 -2.61 -10.00 4.71
N LEU A 67 -3.58 -9.09 4.76
CA LEU A 67 -5.02 -9.40 4.80
C LEU A 67 -5.57 -9.87 3.44
N ILE A 68 -5.10 -9.30 2.33
CA ILE A 68 -5.51 -9.70 0.98
C ILE A 68 -4.89 -11.05 0.60
N ASN A 69 -3.63 -11.27 0.99
CA ASN A 69 -2.93 -12.53 0.71
C ASN A 69 -3.36 -13.68 1.63
N HIS A 70 -4.44 -13.51 2.41
CA HIS A 70 -5.01 -14.60 3.20
C HIS A 70 -5.53 -15.68 2.23
N PRO A 71 -4.97 -16.90 2.25
CA PRO A 71 -5.21 -17.93 1.24
C PRO A 71 -6.68 -18.35 1.16
N THR A 72 -7.46 -18.14 2.23
CA THR A 72 -8.89 -18.45 2.31
C THR A 72 -9.75 -17.60 1.38
N LEU A 73 -9.39 -16.34 1.11
CA LEU A 73 -10.15 -15.47 0.20
C LEU A 73 -9.86 -15.80 -1.27
N VAL A 74 -8.61 -16.12 -1.59
CA VAL A 74 -8.17 -16.53 -2.94
C VAL A 74 -8.78 -17.90 -3.30
N LEU A 75 -8.79 -18.85 -2.36
CA LEU A 75 -9.41 -20.16 -2.55
C LEU A 75 -10.93 -20.07 -2.77
N ALA A 76 -11.62 -19.16 -2.07
CA ALA A 76 -13.06 -18.99 -2.23
C ALA A 76 -13.44 -18.39 -3.59
N ASP A 77 -12.64 -17.44 -4.11
CA ASP A 77 -12.86 -16.85 -5.44
C ASP A 77 -12.57 -17.88 -6.55
N GLN A 78 -11.48 -18.64 -6.42
CA GLN A 78 -11.15 -19.73 -7.35
C GLN A 78 -12.21 -20.84 -7.34
N ALA A 79 -12.72 -21.22 -6.16
CA ALA A 79 -13.78 -22.21 -6.04
C ALA A 79 -15.10 -21.74 -6.67
N TYR A 80 -15.45 -20.46 -6.51
CA TYR A 80 -16.64 -19.89 -7.15
C TYR A 80 -16.51 -19.84 -8.67
N VAL A 81 -15.35 -19.42 -9.20
CA VAL A 81 -15.09 -19.39 -10.64
C VAL A 81 -15.13 -20.81 -11.22
N ALA A 82 -14.53 -21.79 -10.54
CA ALA A 82 -14.56 -23.19 -10.97
C ALA A 82 -15.99 -23.76 -11.01
N MET A 83 -16.80 -23.52 -9.98
CA MET A 83 -18.21 -23.94 -9.95
C MET A 83 -19.05 -23.29 -11.05
N LYS A 84 -18.83 -22.01 -11.33
CA LYS A 84 -19.53 -21.32 -12.42
C LYS A 84 -19.17 -21.94 -13.78
N LEU A 85 -17.89 -22.22 -14.01
CA LEU A 85 -17.40 -22.79 -15.26
C LEU A 85 -17.90 -24.23 -15.47
N GLU A 86 -18.08 -25.01 -14.41
CA GLU A 86 -18.75 -26.31 -14.47
C GLU A 86 -20.25 -26.19 -14.77
N SER A 87 -20.93 -25.18 -14.23
CA SER A 87 -22.36 -24.96 -14.46
C SER A 87 -22.68 -24.50 -15.89
N GLU A 88 -21.76 -23.77 -16.56
CA GLU A 88 -21.90 -23.37 -17.97
C GLU A 88 -21.52 -24.49 -18.94
N ARG A 89 -20.91 -25.58 -18.46
CA ARG A 89 -20.50 -26.73 -19.27
C ARG A 89 -21.56 -27.83 -19.37
N ARG A 90 -22.63 -27.75 -18.57
CA ARG A 90 -23.80 -28.63 -18.61
C ARG A 90 -24.93 -27.96 -19.40
#